data_AF-A0A7S2Z6H2-F1
#
_entry.id   AF-A0A7S2Z6H2-F1
#
_cell.length_a   1.000
_cell.length_b   1.000
_cell.length_c   1.000
_cell.angle_alpha   90.00
_cell.angle_beta   90.00
_cell.angle_gamma   90.00
#
_symmetry.space_group_name_H-M   'P 1'
#
loop_
_entity.id
_entity.type
_entity.pdbx_description
1 polymer ?
#
loop_
_entity_poly.entity_id
_entity_poly.type
_entity_poly.pdbx_seq_one_letter_code
_entity_poly.pdbx_strand_id
1 'polypeptide(L)'
;MGNSISAVYCEEEAVVDEPVAEVEEEAVAEEPEEEEEEEEPEIEVKLETAPHDPRFPTTNQARHCYTRYNEFHKCAAEKGEDAEDCKFFQKAYRSMCPNIWLEKWNEEREEGTFAGRY
;
A
#
# COMPACT_ATOMS: atom_id res chain seq x y z
N MET A 1 -42.72 17.04 24.56
CA MET A 1 -42.01 18.32 24.46
C MET A 1 -40.94 18.29 25.55
N GLY A 2 -39.64 18.31 25.31
CA GLY A 2 -38.90 18.53 24.08
C GLY A 2 -37.66 17.65 24.03
N ASN A 3 -37.25 17.37 22.80
CA ASN A 3 -36.00 16.71 22.47
C ASN A 3 -34.96 17.83 22.32
N SER A 4 -33.98 17.89 23.22
CA SER A 4 -32.94 18.93 23.22
C SER A 4 -31.80 18.50 22.32
N ILE A 5 -31.77 19.07 21.12
CA ILE A 5 -30.64 19.02 20.19
C ILE A 5 -29.73 20.18 20.57
N SER A 6 -28.46 19.94 20.88
CA SER A 6 -27.48 21.02 20.98
C SER A 6 -26.19 20.60 20.29
N ALA A 7 -25.88 21.34 19.23
CA ALA A 7 -24.64 21.27 18.47
C ALA A 7 -23.55 22.08 19.17
N VAL A 8 -22.30 21.58 19.19
CA VAL A 8 -21.07 22.33 19.44
C VAL A 8 -19.96 21.56 18.71
N TYR A 9 -19.68 21.89 17.45
CA TYR A 9 -18.57 22.73 16.96
C TYR A 9 -17.17 22.30 17.41
N CYS A 10 -16.29 22.12 16.41
CA CYS A 10 -14.85 21.94 16.54
C CYS A 10 -14.20 23.18 17.17
N GLU A 11 -13.20 22.98 18.04
CA GLU A 11 -12.29 24.02 18.51
C GLU A 11 -10.84 23.53 18.39
N GLU A 12 -9.99 24.44 17.93
CA GLU A 12 -8.56 24.36 17.68
C GLU A 12 -7.80 25.03 18.86
N GLU A 13 -6.50 24.71 18.95
CA GLU A 13 -5.40 25.53 19.53
C GLU A 13 -4.64 25.05 20.81
N ALA A 14 -3.34 24.78 20.56
CA ALA A 14 -2.11 25.25 21.21
C ALA A 14 -1.84 25.07 22.73
N VAL A 15 -0.64 24.55 23.09
CA VAL A 15 0.43 25.30 23.80
C VAL A 15 1.75 24.51 23.89
N VAL A 16 2.86 25.23 23.65
CA VAL A 16 4.28 24.92 23.89
C VAL A 16 4.70 25.49 25.25
N ASP A 17 5.61 24.84 25.99
CA ASP A 17 6.91 25.37 26.48
C ASP A 17 7.59 24.39 27.51
N GLU A 18 8.92 24.28 27.43
CA GLU A 18 9.86 23.55 28.31
C GLU A 18 10.19 24.37 29.62
N PRO A 19 11.23 24.17 30.51
CA PRO A 19 12.46 23.35 30.37
C PRO A 19 13.27 22.83 31.64
N VAL A 20 14.34 22.06 31.33
CA VAL A 20 15.69 21.74 31.93
C VAL A 20 15.91 21.01 33.29
N ALA A 21 16.89 20.07 33.24
CA ALA A 21 18.00 19.75 34.19
C ALA A 21 17.89 18.34 34.84
N GLU A 22 18.88 17.42 34.93
CA GLU A 22 20.36 17.31 34.82
C GLU A 22 20.66 15.84 34.35
N VAL A 23 21.78 15.44 33.73
CA VAL A 23 23.09 15.11 34.36
C VAL A 23 24.21 15.04 33.30
N GLU A 24 25.38 15.57 33.64
CA GLU A 24 26.72 15.37 33.04
C GLU A 24 27.17 13.90 33.28
N GLU A 25 28.11 13.23 32.61
CA GLU A 25 29.32 13.60 31.86
C GLU A 25 29.76 12.30 31.12
N GLU A 26 29.87 12.29 29.79
CA GLU A 26 30.66 11.27 29.08
C GLU A 26 31.81 11.96 28.36
N ALA A 27 33.03 11.61 28.76
CA ALA A 27 34.24 12.00 28.08
C ALA A 27 34.79 10.80 27.33
N VAL A 28 34.63 10.74 26.00
CA VAL A 28 35.67 10.22 25.12
C VAL A 28 35.66 11.02 23.82
N ALA A 29 36.81 11.61 23.54
CA ALA A 29 37.10 12.45 22.41
C ALA A 29 37.15 11.67 21.08
N GLU A 30 36.53 12.29 20.09
CA GLU A 30 36.82 12.36 18.65
C GLU A 30 37.62 11.23 17.98
N GLU A 31 36.96 10.52 17.08
CA GLU A 31 37.50 10.27 15.74
C GLU A 31 36.61 11.02 14.72
N PRO A 32 37.19 11.59 13.64
CA PRO A 32 36.44 12.32 12.64
C PRO A 32 35.57 11.33 11.85
N GLU A 33 34.26 11.43 12.01
CA GLU A 33 33.30 10.74 11.18
C GLU A 33 33.37 11.34 9.77
N GLU A 34 33.71 10.51 8.78
CA GLU A 34 33.47 10.83 7.39
C GLU A 34 31.95 10.94 7.22
N GLU A 35 31.47 12.18 7.04
CA GLU A 35 30.08 12.44 6.65
C GLU A 35 29.89 11.89 5.22
N GLU A 36 29.43 10.64 5.12
CA GLU A 36 28.78 10.16 3.90
C GLU A 36 27.44 10.89 3.79
N GLU A 37 27.39 11.85 2.88
CA GLU A 37 26.18 12.54 2.46
C GLU A 37 25.25 11.50 1.80
N GLU A 38 24.29 10.97 2.56
CA GLU A 38 23.23 10.12 2.02
C GLU A 38 22.35 10.97 1.08
N GLU A 39 22.57 10.85 -0.23
CA GLU A 39 21.65 11.37 -1.24
C GLU A 39 20.28 10.69 -1.06
N GLU A 40 19.28 11.43 -0.59
CA GLU A 40 17.88 11.01 -0.65
C GLU A 40 17.52 10.69 -2.11
N PRO A 41 17.12 9.46 -2.46
CA PRO A 41 16.74 9.15 -3.82
C PRO A 41 15.45 9.93 -4.17
N GLU A 42 15.53 10.86 -5.10
CA GLU A 42 14.36 11.53 -5.67
C GLU A 42 13.42 10.48 -6.28
N ILE A 43 12.33 10.16 -5.58
CA ILE A 43 11.34 9.19 -6.06
C ILE A 43 10.47 9.87 -7.12
N GLU A 44 10.84 9.76 -8.40
CA GLU A 44 9.98 10.19 -9.50
C GLU A 44 8.70 9.32 -9.56
N VAL A 45 7.57 9.86 -9.07
CA VAL A 45 6.28 9.16 -9.06
C VAL A 45 5.65 9.16 -10.45
N LYS A 46 5.76 8.04 -11.16
CA LYS A 46 5.07 7.85 -12.44
C LYS A 46 3.58 7.55 -12.25
N LEU A 47 2.71 8.49 -12.64
CA LEU A 47 1.25 8.34 -12.58
C LEU A 47 0.74 7.38 -13.66
N GLU A 48 0.71 6.09 -13.35
CA GLU A 48 0.19 5.04 -14.22
C GLU A 48 -0.72 4.08 -13.47
N THR A 49 -1.82 3.69 -14.11
CA THR A 49 -2.78 2.71 -13.59
C THR A 49 -3.06 1.63 -14.64
N ALA A 50 -3.89 0.64 -14.29
CA ALA A 50 -4.29 -0.41 -15.21
C ALA A 50 -4.98 0.16 -16.47
N PRO A 51 -4.66 -0.39 -17.66
CA PRO A 51 -5.32 0.02 -18.89
C PRO A 51 -6.78 -0.43 -18.93
N HIS A 52 -7.60 0.28 -19.73
CA HIS A 52 -8.98 -0.10 -19.97
C HIS A 52 -9.05 -1.40 -20.81
N ASP A 53 -9.73 -2.42 -20.29
CA ASP A 53 -9.95 -3.68 -21.01
C ASP A 53 -11.35 -3.69 -21.67
N PRO A 54 -11.43 -3.74 -23.02
CA PRO A 54 -12.72 -3.73 -23.73
C PRO A 54 -13.58 -4.96 -23.47
N ARG A 55 -13.04 -6.04 -22.88
CA ARG A 55 -13.81 -7.23 -22.45
C ARG A 55 -14.76 -6.91 -21.31
N PHE A 56 -14.46 -5.87 -20.52
CA PHE A 56 -15.23 -5.45 -19.35
C PHE A 56 -15.70 -3.99 -19.50
N PRO A 57 -16.64 -3.71 -20.43
CA PRO A 57 -17.12 -2.34 -20.69
C PRO A 57 -18.10 -1.84 -19.61
N THR A 58 -18.52 -2.70 -18.69
CA THR A 58 -19.49 -2.37 -17.66
C THR A 58 -18.85 -1.62 -16.50
N THR A 59 -19.65 -0.89 -15.73
CA THR A 59 -19.18 -0.16 -14.54
C THR A 59 -18.75 -1.09 -13.41
N ASN A 60 -19.28 -2.31 -13.35
CA ASN A 60 -18.89 -3.31 -12.36
C ASN A 60 -17.56 -3.98 -12.75
N GLN A 61 -16.46 -3.51 -12.15
CA GLN A 61 -15.10 -4.01 -12.39
C GLN A 61 -14.74 -5.27 -11.59
N ALA A 62 -15.69 -5.89 -10.87
CA ALA A 62 -15.42 -7.08 -10.05
C ALA A 62 -14.87 -8.25 -10.89
N ARG A 63 -15.43 -8.47 -12.08
CA ARG A 63 -14.97 -9.53 -13.00
C ARG A 63 -13.61 -9.20 -13.59
N HIS A 64 -13.33 -7.92 -13.86
CA HIS A 64 -12.03 -7.49 -14.36
C HIS A 64 -10.93 -7.73 -13.31
N CYS A 65 -11.18 -7.35 -12.05
CA CYS A 65 -10.30 -7.62 -10.92
C CYS A 65 -10.02 -9.13 -10.77
N TYR A 66 -11.07 -9.95 -10.70
CA TYR A 66 -10.94 -11.40 -10.54
C TYR A 66 -10.16 -12.05 -11.70
N THR A 67 -10.41 -11.63 -12.94
CA THR A 67 -9.67 -12.15 -14.10
C THR A 67 -8.19 -11.79 -14.03
N ARG A 68 -7.84 -10.54 -13.67
CA ARG A 68 -6.43 -10.11 -13.56
C ARG A 68 -5.67 -10.82 -12.46
N TYR A 69 -6.31 -11.08 -11.32
CA TYR A 69 -5.73 -11.86 -10.24
C TYR A 69 -5.37 -13.28 -10.70
N ASN A 70 -6.30 -13.97 -11.36
CA ASN A 70 -6.05 -15.32 -11.89
C ASN A 70 -5.00 -15.32 -13.02
N GLU A 71 -4.95 -14.28 -13.87
CA GLU A 71 -3.94 -14.14 -14.91
C GLU A 71 -2.53 -13.98 -14.33
N PHE A 72 -2.38 -13.23 -13.22
CA PHE A 72 -1.12 -13.14 -12.49
C PHE A 72 -0.67 -14.51 -11.97
N HIS A 73 -1.53 -15.24 -11.25
CA HIS A 73 -1.16 -16.54 -10.71
C HIS A 73 -0.92 -17.60 -11.79
N LYS A 74 -1.63 -17.53 -12.92
CA LYS A 74 -1.32 -18.33 -14.10
C LYS A 74 0.07 -18.02 -14.64
N CYS A 75 0.39 -16.73 -14.77
CA CYS A 75 1.70 -16.26 -15.26
C CYS A 75 2.82 -16.71 -14.31
N ALA A 76 2.61 -16.57 -12.99
CA ALA A 76 3.55 -17.01 -11.96
C ALA A 76 3.79 -18.53 -12.03
N ALA A 77 2.75 -19.34 -12.27
CA ALA A 77 2.88 -20.79 -12.40
C ALA A 77 3.59 -21.23 -13.70
N GLU A 78 3.45 -20.50 -14.80
CA GLU A 78 4.04 -20.85 -16.11
C GLU A 78 5.46 -20.29 -16.30
N LYS A 79 5.70 -19.04 -15.89
CA LYS A 79 6.92 -18.27 -16.17
C LYS A 79 7.77 -17.97 -14.93
N GLY A 80 7.23 -18.15 -13.72
CA GLY A 80 7.83 -17.67 -12.47
C GLY A 80 7.38 -16.25 -12.12
N GLU A 81 7.47 -15.89 -10.84
CA GLU A 81 6.93 -14.63 -10.29
C GLU A 81 7.63 -13.37 -10.83
N ASP A 82 8.89 -13.49 -11.28
CA ASP A 82 9.74 -12.36 -11.65
C ASP A 82 9.69 -11.94 -13.13
N ALA A 83 8.91 -12.64 -13.98
CA ALA A 83 8.81 -12.28 -15.39
C ALA A 83 8.15 -10.90 -15.56
N GLU A 84 8.67 -10.08 -16.47
CA GLU A 84 8.17 -8.72 -16.72
C GLU A 84 6.67 -8.71 -17.10
N ASP A 85 6.25 -9.72 -17.87
CA ASP A 85 4.84 -9.93 -18.21
C ASP A 85 3.97 -10.14 -16.97
N CYS A 86 4.48 -10.84 -15.95
CA CYS A 86 3.75 -11.11 -14.72
C CYS A 86 3.68 -9.86 -13.83
N LYS A 87 4.74 -9.04 -13.81
CA LYS A 87 4.77 -7.75 -13.09
C LYS A 87 3.69 -6.79 -13.58
N PHE A 88 3.38 -6.79 -14.88
CA PHE A 88 2.25 -6.03 -15.42
C PHE A 88 0.91 -6.46 -14.78
N PHE A 89 0.62 -7.76 -14.75
CA PHE A 89 -0.60 -8.26 -14.12
C PHE A 89 -0.62 -7.96 -12.62
N GLN A 90 0.55 -8.01 -11.98
CA GLN A 90 0.70 -7.70 -10.56
C GLN A 90 0.33 -6.25 -10.22
N LYS A 91 0.85 -5.29 -11.00
CA LYS A 91 0.47 -3.88 -10.89
C LYS A 91 -1.01 -3.68 -11.20
N ALA A 92 -1.53 -4.35 -12.22
CA ALA A 92 -2.91 -4.21 -12.65
C ALA A 92 -3.91 -4.64 -11.57
N TYR A 93 -3.80 -5.86 -11.02
CA TYR A 93 -4.77 -6.32 -10.01
C TYR A 93 -4.66 -5.53 -8.71
N ARG A 94 -3.46 -5.13 -8.27
CA ARG A 94 -3.27 -4.30 -7.06
C ARG A 94 -3.90 -2.92 -7.19
N SER A 95 -3.92 -2.34 -8.39
CA SER A 95 -4.52 -1.02 -8.64
C SER A 95 -6.05 -1.03 -8.75
N MET A 96 -6.65 -2.16 -9.14
CA MET A 96 -8.09 -2.27 -9.38
C MET A 96 -8.88 -3.00 -8.30
N CYS A 97 -8.26 -3.99 -7.65
CA CYS A 97 -8.93 -4.84 -6.68
C CYS A 97 -8.97 -4.20 -5.30
N PRO A 98 -10.10 -4.30 -4.57
CA PRO A 98 -10.12 -3.99 -3.14
C PRO A 98 -9.17 -4.91 -2.37
N ASN A 99 -8.39 -4.36 -1.43
CA ASN A 99 -7.44 -5.15 -0.63
C ASN A 99 -8.11 -6.29 0.14
N ILE A 100 -9.31 -6.06 0.67
CA ILE A 100 -10.11 -7.07 1.39
C ILE A 100 -10.33 -8.33 0.55
N TRP A 101 -10.50 -8.18 -0.77
CA TRP A 101 -10.69 -9.33 -1.66
C TRP A 101 -9.38 -10.08 -1.89
N LEU A 102 -8.29 -9.34 -2.06
CA LEU A 102 -6.97 -9.92 -2.28
C LEU A 102 -6.50 -10.70 -1.06
N GLU A 103 -6.64 -10.14 0.14
CA GLU A 103 -6.30 -10.81 1.40
C GLU A 103 -7.08 -12.11 1.56
N LYS A 104 -8.41 -12.05 1.37
CA LYS A 104 -9.26 -13.24 1.44
C LYS A 104 -8.86 -14.30 0.41
N TRP A 105 -8.63 -13.91 -0.85
CA TRP A 105 -8.23 -14.87 -1.88
C TRP A 105 -6.85 -15.46 -1.59
N ASN A 106 -5.90 -14.67 -1.09
CA ASN A 106 -4.59 -15.16 -0.71
C ASN A 106 -4.68 -16.19 0.43
N GLU A 107 -5.52 -15.94 1.45
CA GLU A 107 -5.79 -16.90 2.52
C GLU A 107 -6.43 -18.19 1.96
N GLU A 108 -7.47 -18.09 1.14
CA GLU A 108 -8.11 -19.24 0.47
C GLU A 108 -7.11 -20.04 -0.39
N ARG A 109 -6.08 -19.38 -0.94
CA ARG A 109 -5.02 -20.03 -1.71
C ARG A 109 -4.00 -20.75 -0.84
N GLU A 110 -3.60 -20.15 0.28
CA GLU A 110 -2.71 -20.77 1.26
C GLU A 110 -3.37 -22.01 1.89
N GLU A 111 -4.68 -21.95 2.12
CA GLU A 111 -5.48 -23.09 2.59
C GLU A 111 -5.80 -24.12 1.49
N GLY A 112 -5.64 -23.75 0.21
CA GLY A 112 -5.99 -24.60 -0.94
C GLY A 112 -7.49 -24.75 -1.19
N THR A 113 -8.32 -23.85 -0.64
CA THR A 113 -9.79 -23.83 -0.78
C THR A 113 -10.29 -22.89 -1.89
N PHE A 114 -9.37 -22.19 -2.56
CA PHE A 114 -9.70 -21.23 -3.61
C PHE A 114 -10.46 -21.86 -4.79
N ALA A 115 -11.57 -21.23 -5.18
CA ALA A 115 -12.46 -21.73 -6.25
C ALA A 115 -11.93 -21.51 -7.68
N GLY A 116 -10.91 -20.66 -7.86
CA GLY A 116 -10.30 -20.40 -9.16
C GLY A 116 -9.31 -21.49 -9.59
N ARG A 117 -9.08 -21.61 -10.91
CA ARG A 117 -8.20 -22.65 -11.47
C ARG A 117 -6.72 -22.38 -11.21
N TYR A 118 -6.34 -21.10 -11.27
CA TYR A 118 -4.98 -20.64 -11.11
C TYR A 118 -4.89 -19.73 -9.94
#